data_AF-A0A7C5ER60-F1
#
_entry.id   AF-A0A7C5ER60-F1
#
_cell.length_a   1.000
_cell.length_b   1.000
_cell.length_c   1.000
_cell.angle_alpha   90.00
_cell.angle_beta   90.00
_cell.angle_gamma   90.00
#
_symmetry.space_group_name_H-M   'P 1'
#
loop_
_entity.id
_entity.type
_entity.pdbx_description
1 polymer ?
#
loop_
_entity_poly.entity_id
_entity_poly.type
_entity_poly.pdbx_seq_one_letter_code
_entity_poly.pdbx_strand_id
1 'polypeptide(L)' 'MITIGYDALRRPEVDASQIRLGETGLEELIQWLRESGQPQSLETLTYQYIAILREKVLEEKER' A
#
# COMPACT_ATOMS: atom_id res chain seq x y z
N MET A 1 -10.47 5.99 37.56
CA MET A 1 -9.75 4.93 36.84
C MET A 1 -10.67 4.49 35.71
N ILE A 2 -10.44 4.96 34.48
CA ILE A 2 -11.32 4.65 33.34
C ILE A 2 -10.62 3.59 32.50
N THR A 3 -11.16 2.39 32.48
CA THR A 3 -10.72 1.30 31.59
C THR A 3 -11.29 1.57 30.20
N ILE A 4 -10.46 2.08 29.29
CA ILE A 4 -10.85 2.20 27.88
C ILE A 4 -10.78 0.79 27.28
N GLY A 5 -11.94 0.23 26.95
CA GLY A 5 -12.05 -1.08 26.30
C GLY A 5 -11.33 -1.10 24.96
N TYR A 6 -10.61 -2.19 24.70
CA TYR A 6 -9.86 -2.48 23.46
C TYR A 6 -10.72 -2.56 22.17
N ASP A 7 -12.02 -2.30 22.26
CA ASP A 7 -13.01 -2.45 21.18
C ASP A 7 -12.87 -1.38 20.07
N ALA A 8 -12.14 -0.29 20.34
CA ALA A 8 -11.98 0.84 19.41
C ALA A 8 -10.98 0.62 18.26
N LEU A 9 -10.39 -0.57 18.12
CA LEU A 9 -9.45 -0.91 17.05
C LEU A 9 -10.01 -1.90 16.03
N ARG A 10 -11.33 -2.08 15.94
CA ARG A 10 -11.94 -2.78 14.81
C ARG A 10 -11.74 -1.93 13.56
N ARG A 11 -10.59 -2.14 12.88
CA ARG A 11 -10.40 -1.69 11.50
C ARG A 11 -11.62 -2.17 10.71
N PRO A 12 -12.22 -1.34 9.85
CA PRO A 12 -13.26 -1.83 8.96
C PRO A 12 -12.70 -3.08 8.26
N GLU A 13 -13.40 -4.20 8.39
CA GLU A 13 -13.05 -5.44 7.72
C GLU A 13 -12.93 -5.10 6.24
N VAL A 14 -11.71 -5.16 5.72
CA VAL A 14 -11.48 -4.97 4.29
C VAL A 14 -12.23 -6.10 3.62
N ASP A 15 -13.31 -5.76 2.92
CA ASP A 15 -14.07 -6.72 2.14
C ASP A 15 -13.13 -7.25 1.06
N ALA A 16 -12.64 -8.48 1.25
CA ALA A 16 -11.70 -9.10 0.32
C ALA A 16 -12.29 -9.25 -1.09
N SER A 17 -13.62 -9.23 -1.23
CA SER A 17 -14.29 -9.23 -2.54
C SER A 17 -14.22 -7.88 -3.27
N GLN A 18 -13.93 -6.80 -2.55
CA GLN A 18 -13.61 -5.47 -3.10
C GLN A 18 -12.12 -5.35 -3.47
N ILE A 19 -11.27 -6.28 -3.02
CA ILE A 19 -9.86 -6.33 -3.43
C ILE A 19 -9.83 -6.87 -4.86
N ARG A 20 -9.98 -5.96 -5.82
CA ARG A 20 -9.50 -6.23 -7.17
C ARG A 20 -7.99 -6.39 -7.07
N LEU A 21 -7.48 -7.59 -7.39
CA LEU A 21 -6.07 -7.81 -7.67
C LEU A 21 -5.74 -7.03 -8.96
N GLY A 22 -5.68 -5.71 -8.86
CA GLY A 22 -5.11 -4.84 -9.88
C GLY A 22 -3.62 -5.11 -9.99
N GLU A 23 -3.02 -4.64 -11.09
CA GLU A 23 -1.57 -4.63 -11.27
C GLU A 23 -0.90 -4.19 -9.98
N THR A 24 -0.12 -5.08 -9.40
CA THR A 24 0.29 -4.96 -8.01
C THR A 24 1.30 -3.83 -7.76
N GLY A 25 1.67 -3.03 -8.77
CA GLY A 25 2.66 -1.96 -8.66
C GLY A 25 4.09 -2.46 -8.43
N LEU A 26 4.27 -3.79 -8.42
CA LEU A 26 5.55 -4.42 -8.10
C LEU A 26 6.55 -4.26 -9.23
N GLU A 27 6.11 -4.24 -10.50
CA GLU A 27 6.99 -3.98 -11.63
C GLU A 27 7.59 -2.59 -11.57
N GLU A 28 6.78 -1.58 -11.26
CA GLU A 28 7.21 -0.18 -11.07
C GLU A 28 8.15 -0.04 -9.87
N LEU A 29 7.89 -0.76 -8.77
CA LEU A 29 8.79 -0.77 -7.61
C LEU A 29 10.15 -1.39 -7.96
N ILE A 30 10.16 -2.51 -8.71
CA ILE A 30 11.39 -3.17 -9.15
C ILE A 30 12.16 -2.27 -10.12
N GLN A 31 11.47 -1.58 -11.02
CA GLN A 31 12.09 -0.63 -11.94
C GLN A 31 12.73 0.51 -11.15
N TRP A 32 12.01 1.14 -10.23
CA TRP A 32 12.52 2.19 -9.37
C TRP A 32 13.75 1.74 -8.57
N LEU A 33 13.73 0.51 -8.04
CA LEU A 33 14.86 -0.06 -7.31
C LEU A 33 16.09 -0.25 -8.21
N ARG A 34 15.89 -0.69 -9.46
CA ARG A 34 16.97 -0.82 -10.45
C ARG A 34 17.55 0.53 -10.82
N GLU A 35 16.72 1.54 -11.03
CA GLU A 35 17.14 2.91 -11.35
C GLU A 35 17.91 3.56 -10.20
N SER A 36 17.54 3.26 -8.95
CA SER A 36 18.27 3.72 -7.77
C SER A 36 19.71 3.19 -7.71
N GLY A 37 20.00 2.03 -8.30
CA GLY A 37 21.33 1.42 -8.32
C GLY A 37 21.92 1.08 -6.94
N GLN A 38 21.13 1.17 -5.86
CA GLN A 38 21.56 0.98 -4.49
C GLN A 38 20.53 0.15 -3.70
N PRO A 39 20.97 -0.66 -2.73
CA PRO A 39 20.07 -1.37 -1.85
C PRO A 39 19.25 -0.37 -1.01
N GLN A 40 17.94 -0.55 -1.02
CA GLN A 40 17.01 0.30 -0.30
C GLN A 40 16.59 -0.35 1.01
N SER A 41 16.32 0.48 2.01
CA SER A 41 15.78 -0.01 3.29
C SER A 41 14.35 -0.54 3.09
N LEU A 42 13.91 -1.46 3.96
CA LEU A 42 12.55 -1.97 3.92
C LEU A 42 11.52 -0.85 4.13
N GLU A 43 11.84 0.14 4.96
CA GLU A 43 11.01 1.32 5.18
C GLU A 43 10.84 2.11 3.88
N THR A 44 11.93 2.41 3.18
CA THR A 44 11.90 3.14 1.90
C THR A 44 11.11 2.37 0.84
N LEU A 45 11.34 1.06 0.72
CA LEU A 45 10.58 0.20 -0.20
C LEU A 45 9.08 0.24 0.09
N THR A 46 8.72 0.19 1.38
CA THR A 46 7.32 0.23 1.81
C THR A 46 6.68 1.57 1.47
N TYR A 47 7.37 2.68 1.74
CA TYR A 47 6.89 4.02 1.39
C TYR A 47 6.67 4.18 -0.11
N GLN A 48 7.65 3.75 -0.92
CA GLN A 48 7.56 3.84 -2.38
C GLN A 48 6.44 2.96 -2.93
N TYR A 49 6.29 1.74 -2.40
CA TYR A 49 5.24 0.82 -2.82
C TYR A 49 3.84 1.39 -2.54
N ILE A 50 3.65 1.98 -1.36
CA ILE A 50 2.38 2.64 -1.01
C ILE A 50 2.10 3.84 -1.93
N ALA A 51 3.13 4.58 -2.34
CA ALA A 51 2.97 5.69 -3.30
C ALA A 51 2.49 5.19 -4.66
N ILE A 52 3.13 4.15 -5.22
CA ILE A 52 2.73 3.52 -6.49
C ILE A 52 1.29 3.03 -6.43
N LEU A 53 0.92 2.34 -5.34
CA LEU A 53 -0.45 1.84 -5.18
C LEU A 53 -1.48 2.97 -5.10
N ARG A 54 -1.14 4.10 -4.47
CA ARG A 54 -2.04 5.27 -4.42
C ARG A 54 -2.28 5.84 -5.81
N GLU A 55 -1.24 5.97 -6.62
CA GLU A 55 -1.36 6.46 -8.00
C GLU A 55 -2.26 5.55 -8.82
N LYS A 56 -2.02 4.22 -8.80
CA LYS A 56 -2.87 3.26 -9.52
C LYS A 56 -4.35 3.30 -9.09
N VAL A 57 -4.62 3.46 -7.79
CA VAL A 57 -6.01 3.61 -7.29
C VAL A 57 -6.65 4.91 -7.78
N LEU A 58 -5.88 5.99 -7.91
CA LEU A 58 -6.38 7.24 -8.47
C LEU A 58 -6.66 7.10 -9.97
N GLU A 59 -5.76 6.49 -10.73
CA GLU A 59 -5.94 6.22 -12.17
C GLU A 59 -7.19 5.36 -12.43
N GLU A 60 -7.40 4.30 -11.64
CA GLU A 60 -8.59 3.46 -11.74
C GLU A 60 -9.89 4.19 -11.36
N LYS A 61 -9.81 5.24 -10.53
CA LYS A 61 -10.98 6.05 -10.17
C LYS A 61 -11.35 7.06 -11.26
N GLU A 62 -10.38 7.52 -12.03
CA GLU A 62 -10.60 8.46 -13.14
C GLU A 62 -11.13 7.77 -14.42
N ARG A 63 -11.06 6.44 -14.46
CA ARG A 63 -11.50 5.60 -15.57
C ARG A 63 -12.97 5.19 -15.49
#